data_AF-A0A819MLU7-F1
#
_entry.id   AF-A0A819MLU7-F1
#
_cell.length_a   1.000
_cell.length_b   1.000
_cell.length_c   1.000
_cell.angle_alpha   90.00
_cell.angle_beta   90.00
_cell.angle_gamma   90.00
#
_symmetry.space_group_name_H-M   'P 1'
#
loop_
_entity.id
_entity.type
_entity.pdbx_description
1 polymer ?
#
loop_
_entity_poly.entity_id
_entity_poly.type
_entity_poly.pdbx_seq_one_letter_code
_entity_poly.pdbx_strand_id
1 'polypeptide(L)' 'MDSHSEKRPLTLDRLDSLVYLDAVINEVLRFAPPVDGTYRTLTVDDRLPESNAQLYKHDQ' A
#
# COMPACT_ATOMS: atom_id res chain seq x y z
N MET A 1 21.79 -40.33 0.47
CA MET A 1 20.50 -40.45 -0.26
C MET A 1 20.11 -39.03 -0.60
N ASP A 2 20.87 -38.43 -1.50
CA ASP A 2 20.76 -37.01 -1.82
C ASP A 2 19.63 -36.85 -2.83
N SER A 3 18.41 -36.75 -2.30
CA SER A 3 17.23 -36.44 -3.09
C SER A 3 17.42 -35.05 -3.69
N HIS A 4 17.59 -35.04 -5.02
CA HIS A 4 17.62 -33.88 -5.88
C HIS A 4 16.62 -32.82 -5.41
N SER A 5 17.14 -31.67 -4.98
CA SER A 5 16.37 -30.43 -4.87
C SER A 5 15.97 -30.02 -6.28
N GLU A 6 14.88 -30.61 -6.78
CA GLU A 6 14.18 -30.14 -7.97
C GLU A 6 13.77 -28.69 -7.69
N LYS A 7 14.46 -27.75 -8.33
CA LYS A 7 14.12 -26.32 -8.30
C LYS A 7 12.79 -26.14 -9.03
N ARG A 8 11.67 -26.32 -8.32
CA ARG A 8 10.34 -25.96 -8.82
C ARG A 8 10.38 -24.46 -9.13
N PRO A 9 10.16 -24.04 -10.39
CA PRO A 9 10.17 -22.63 -10.72
C PRO A 9 9.03 -21.93 -9.98
N LEU A 10 9.37 -20.81 -9.33
CA LEU A 10 8.40 -19.86 -8.79
C LEU A 10 7.88 -19.05 -9.98
N THR A 11 6.63 -19.29 -10.38
CA THR A 11 5.94 -18.54 -11.43
C THR A 11 5.01 -17.51 -10.80
N LEU A 12 4.60 -16.50 -11.58
CA LEU A 12 3.65 -15.47 -11.11
C LEU A 12 2.32 -16.11 -10.71
N ASP A 13 1.75 -17.00 -11.52
CA ASP A 13 0.50 -17.70 -11.20
C ASP A 13 0.56 -18.46 -9.86
N ARG A 14 1.73 -19.03 -9.54
CA ARG A 14 1.94 -19.71 -8.26
C ARG A 14 2.04 -18.72 -7.12
N LEU A 15 2.75 -17.61 -7.31
CA LEU A 15 2.85 -16.53 -6.33
C LEU A 15 1.47 -15.96 -6.00
N ASP A 16 0.65 -15.70 -7.02
CA ASP A 16 -0.70 -15.15 -6.89
C ASP A 16 -1.66 -16.11 -6.16
N SER A 17 -1.41 -17.43 -6.20
CA SER A 17 -2.19 -18.42 -5.45
C SER A 17 -1.90 -18.45 -3.94
N LEU A 18 -0.84 -17.77 -3.47
CA LEU A 18 -0.43 -17.80 -2.06
C LEU A 18 -1.23 -16.79 -1.22
N VAL A 19 -2.46 -17.15 -0.87
CA VAL A 19 -3.38 -16.28 -0.09
C VAL A 19 -2.77 -15.75 1.20
N TYR A 20 -2.02 -16.57 1.94
CA TYR A 20 -1.39 -16.13 3.19
C TYR A 20 -0.21 -15.20 2.98
N LEU A 21 0.48 -15.29 1.83
CA LEU A 21 1.54 -14.34 1.51
C LEU A 21 0.94 -12.94 1.29
N ASP A 22 -0.15 -12.86 0.53
CA ASP A 22 -0.88 -11.61 0.33
C ASP A 22 -1.42 -11.05 1.65
N ALA A 23 -2.02 -11.88 2.50
CA ALA A 23 -2.48 -11.47 3.83
C ALA A 23 -1.36 -10.89 4.70
N VAL A 24 -0.19 -11.52 4.72
CA VAL A 24 0.97 -11.03 5.48
C VAL A 24 1.50 -9.71 4.91
N ILE A 25 1.62 -9.59 3.59
CA ILE A 25 2.07 -8.34 2.96
C ILE A 25 1.11 -7.20 3.32
N ASN A 26 -0.20 -7.42 3.19
CA ASN A 26 -1.22 -6.43 3.53
C ASN A 26 -1.17 -6.03 5.02
N GLU A 27 -0.99 -6.99 5.93
CA GLU A 27 -0.92 -6.71 7.36
C GLU A 27 0.36 -5.97 7.76
N VAL A 28 1.50 -6.32 7.13
CA VAL A 28 2.76 -5.60 7.32
C VAL A 28 2.62 -4.16 6.83
N LEU A 29 2.02 -3.93 5.66
CA LEU A 29 1.82 -2.57 5.14
C LEU A 29 0.78 -1.77 5.93
N ARG A 30 -0.20 -2.44 6.56
CA ARG A 30 -1.15 -1.82 7.49
C ARG A 30 -0.45 -1.34 8.77
N PHE A 31 0.48 -2.12 9.30
CA PHE A 31 1.18 -1.80 10.55
C PHE A 31 2.38 -0.88 10.34
N ALA A 32 3.17 -1.14 9.29
CA ALA A 32 4.39 -0.44 8.93
C ALA A 32 4.29 0.06 7.48
N PRO A 33 3.51 1.13 7.24
CA PRO A 33 3.44 1.72 5.92
C PRO A 33 4.84 2.24 5.52
N PRO A 34 5.23 2.16 4.23
CA PRO A 34 6.53 2.66 3.78
C PRO A 34 6.68 4.18 3.92
N VAL A 35 5.56 4.90 3.97
CA VAL A 35 5.48 6.35 4.10
C VAL A 35 4.33 6.68 5.06
N ASP A 36 4.60 7.52 6.06
CA ASP A 36 3.64 7.86 7.12
C ASP A 36 2.41 8.64 6.63
N GLY A 37 2.51 9.29 5.47
CA GLY A 37 1.41 10.05 4.89
C GLY A 37 1.81 10.75 3.61
N THR A 38 0.82 11.34 2.93
CA THR A 38 1.04 12.14 1.73
C THR A 38 0.41 13.50 1.88
N TYR A 39 1.09 14.54 1.41
CA TYR A 39 0.62 15.92 1.44
C TYR A 39 0.32 16.42 0.03
N ARG A 40 -0.48 17.46 -0.07
CA ARG A 40 -0.83 18.12 -1.34
C ARG A 40 -0.91 19.62 -1.08
N THR A 41 -0.32 20.42 -1.95
CA THR A 41 -0.47 21.87 -1.88
C THR A 41 -1.72 22.32 -2.61
N LEU A 42 -2.58 23.07 -1.92
CA LEU A 42 -3.79 23.61 -2.53
C LEU A 42 -3.46 24.67 -3.59
N THR A 43 -4.05 24.51 -4.77
CA THR A 43 -3.89 25.46 -5.88
C THR A 43 -5.01 26.50 -5.94
N VAL A 44 -6.09 26.26 -5.21
CA VAL A 44 -7.27 27.13 -5.06
C VAL A 44 -7.85 26.98 -3.66
N ASP A 45 -8.63 27.96 -3.22
CA ASP A 45 -9.40 27.87 -1.97
C ASP A 45 -10.49 26.80 -2.12
N ASP A 46 -10.73 26.03 -1.05
CA ASP A 46 -11.73 24.95 -1.04
C ASP A 46 -12.44 24.83 0.31
N ARG A 47 -13.53 24.06 0.36
CA ARG A 47 -14.27 23.75 1.58
C ARG A 47 -14.45 22.26 1.75
N LEU A 48 -14.10 21.76 2.93
CA LEU A 48 -14.35 20.37 3.26
C LEU A 48 -15.87 20.08 3.27
N PRO A 49 -16.36 19.07 2.53
CA PRO A 49 -17.80 18.84 2.37
C PRO A 49 -18.56 18.62 3.68
N GLU A 50 -17.97 17.90 4.63
CA GLU A 50 -18.63 17.52 5.88
C GLU A 50 -18.56 18.60 6.96
N SER A 51 -17.44 19.33 7.04
CA SER A 51 -17.21 20.32 8.11
C SER A 51 -17.42 21.77 7.67
N ASN A 52 -17.53 22.02 6.35
CA ASN A 52 -17.45 23.34 5.74
C ASN A 52 -16.19 24.14 6.18
N ALA A 53 -15.15 23.44 6.65
CA ALA A 53 -13.90 24.08 7.02
C ALA A 53 -13.26 24.71 5.77
N GLN A 54 -12.93 26.00 5.87
CA GLN A 54 -12.29 26.75 4.80
C GLN A 54 -10.82 26.38 4.74
N LEU A 55 -10.38 25.93 3.56
CA LEU A 55 -8.99 25.70 3.22
C LEU A 55 -8.52 26.78 2.26
N TYR A 56 -7.29 27.25 2.40
CA TYR A 56 -6.75 28.32 1.58
C TYR A 56 -5.74 27.79 0.58
N LYS A 57 -5.68 28.48 -0.56
CA LYS A 57 -4.62 28.27 -1.53
C LYS A 57 -3.24 28.35 -0.85
N HIS A 58 -2.38 27.40 -1.22
CA HIS A 58 -1.03 27.18 -0.71
C HIS A 58 -0.90 26.47 0.64
N ASP A 59 -2.01 26.08 1.29
CA ASP A 59 -1.95 25.15 2.44
C ASP A 59 -1.41 23.78 1.99
N GLN A 60 -0.72 23.06 2.89
CA GLN A 60 -0.12 21.73 2.67
C GLN A 60 -0.78 20.62 3.47
#